data_AF-A0A2V2NCV8-F1
#
_entry.id   AF-A0A2V2NCV8-F1
#
_cell.length_a   1.000
_cell.length_b   1.000
_cell.length_c   1.000
_cell.angle_alpha   90.00
_cell.angle_beta   90.00
_cell.angle_gamma   90.00
#
_symmetry.space_group_name_H-M   'P 1'
#
loop_
_entity.id
_entity.type
_entity.pdbx_description
1 polymer ?
#
loop_
_entity_poly.entity_id
_entity_poly.type
_entity_poly.pdbx_seq_one_letter_code
_entity_poly.pdbx_strand_id
1 'polypeptide(L)'
;MADFVTKSTVKSAERVLASPFASKEAMNTIVSGIITDNPWNCTPYTSGGETLSAVQKSSEYYTGKVVYENTEGKQVGYVTIRAGTSGAFDTLVSTVLANTAMASAMGGTASHDSSEDSFSVTLKCHTETGELYNVAFKRDRVSISSFESDSILTAIETWADTVPALA
;
A
#
# COMPACT_ATOMS: atom_id res chain seq x y z
N MET A 1 28.72 -35.25 -7.00
CA MET A 1 28.60 -33.79 -7.01
C MET A 1 27.13 -33.51 -6.82
N ALA A 2 26.72 -32.92 -5.68
CA ALA A 2 25.32 -32.62 -5.44
C ALA A 2 24.96 -31.41 -6.30
N ASP A 3 24.10 -31.62 -7.29
CA ASP A 3 23.66 -30.55 -8.19
C ASP A 3 22.47 -29.83 -7.59
N PHE A 4 22.36 -28.52 -7.83
CA PHE A 4 21.22 -27.75 -7.36
C PHE A 4 19.98 -28.11 -8.19
N VAL A 5 18.88 -28.44 -7.51
CA VAL A 5 17.58 -28.70 -8.17
C VAL A 5 16.65 -27.53 -7.89
N THR A 6 16.04 -27.00 -8.94
CA THR A 6 15.03 -25.93 -8.85
C THR A 6 13.83 -26.42 -8.04
N LYS A 7 13.45 -25.67 -6.99
CA LYS A 7 12.34 -26.03 -6.11
C LYS A 7 10.98 -25.59 -6.63
N SER A 8 10.85 -24.36 -7.14
CA SER A 8 9.58 -23.88 -7.69
C SER A 8 9.73 -22.66 -8.62
N THR A 9 8.70 -22.42 -9.45
CA THR A 9 8.60 -21.26 -10.34
C THR A 9 7.49 -20.35 -9.84
N VAL A 10 7.88 -19.25 -9.18
CA VAL A 10 6.95 -18.22 -8.72
C VAL A 10 6.61 -17.25 -9.86
N LYS A 11 5.39 -16.70 -9.79
CA LYS A 11 4.78 -15.78 -10.76
C LYS A 11 4.48 -14.43 -10.09
N SER A 12 4.20 -13.46 -10.95
CA SER A 12 3.68 -12.15 -10.56
C SER A 12 2.67 -11.67 -11.59
N ALA A 13 1.66 -10.94 -11.14
CA ALA A 13 0.64 -10.33 -11.98
C ALA A 13 0.34 -8.92 -11.46
N GLU A 14 -0.08 -8.02 -12.35
CA GLU A 14 -0.56 -6.69 -11.96
C GLU A 14 -1.87 -6.34 -12.67
N ARG A 15 -2.73 -5.63 -11.96
CA ARG A 15 -3.93 -4.97 -12.45
C ARG A 15 -3.73 -3.47 -12.30
N VAL A 16 -3.55 -2.78 -13.41
CA VAL A 16 -3.54 -1.31 -13.43
C VAL A 16 -4.99 -0.82 -13.31
N LEU A 17 -5.23 0.12 -12.40
CA LEU A 17 -6.56 0.66 -12.14
C LEU A 17 -6.96 1.65 -13.24
N ALA A 18 -8.22 1.63 -13.66
CA ALA A 18 -8.71 2.61 -14.63
C ALA A 18 -8.71 4.03 -14.06
N SER A 19 -8.90 4.15 -12.74
CA SER A 19 -8.76 5.39 -11.98
C SER A 19 -7.94 5.13 -10.72
N PRO A 20 -6.91 5.95 -10.43
CA PRO A 20 -6.16 5.80 -9.19
C PRO A 20 -7.07 5.96 -7.97
N PHE A 21 -6.73 5.29 -6.87
CA PHE A 21 -7.43 5.51 -5.60
C PHE A 21 -7.48 7.00 -5.26
N ALA A 22 -8.68 7.48 -4.91
CA ALA A 22 -8.90 8.89 -4.61
C ALA A 22 -8.06 9.37 -3.41
N SER A 23 -7.87 8.50 -2.41
CA SER A 23 -7.08 8.81 -1.22
C SER A 23 -6.55 7.54 -0.54
N LYS A 24 -5.66 7.72 0.44
CA LYS A 24 -5.17 6.63 1.28
C LYS A 24 -6.28 5.98 2.09
N GLU A 25 -7.32 6.71 2.46
CA GLU A 25 -8.50 6.19 3.18
C GLU A 25 -9.25 5.20 2.30
N ALA A 26 -9.51 5.55 1.04
CA ALA A 26 -10.19 4.66 0.10
C ALA A 26 -9.47 3.32 -0.07
N MET A 27 -8.14 3.36 -0.23
CA MET A 27 -7.32 2.14 -0.25
C MET A 27 -7.38 1.39 1.09
N ASN A 28 -7.22 2.09 2.21
CA ASN A 28 -7.18 1.47 3.54
C ASN A 28 -8.50 0.82 3.95
N THR A 29 -9.65 1.35 3.50
CA THR A 29 -10.95 0.70 3.68
C THR A 29 -10.98 -0.69 3.03
N ILE A 30 -10.45 -0.82 1.81
CA ILE A 30 -10.36 -2.12 1.10
C ILE A 30 -9.41 -3.06 1.85
N VAL A 31 -8.22 -2.56 2.19
CA VAL A 31 -7.20 -3.33 2.94
C VAL A 31 -7.76 -3.86 4.27
N SER A 32 -8.45 -3.01 5.03
CA SER A 32 -9.09 -3.40 6.28
C SER A 32 -10.20 -4.43 6.05
N GLY A 33 -11.03 -4.25 5.02
CA GLY A 33 -12.05 -5.23 4.64
C GLY A 33 -11.47 -6.60 4.31
N ILE A 34 -10.35 -6.67 3.58
CA ILE A 34 -9.68 -7.94 3.28
C ILE A 34 -9.19 -8.63 4.56
N ILE A 35 -8.58 -7.88 5.48
CA ILE A 35 -8.06 -8.45 6.73
C ILE A 35 -9.21 -8.98 7.60
N THR A 36 -10.35 -8.30 7.62
CA THR A 36 -11.51 -8.68 8.43
C THR A 36 -12.32 -9.82 7.82
N ASP A 37 -12.67 -9.70 6.54
CA ASP A 37 -13.60 -10.62 5.88
C ASP A 37 -12.90 -11.83 5.24
N ASN A 38 -11.57 -11.75 5.07
CA ASN A 38 -10.72 -12.79 4.47
C ASN A 38 -11.33 -13.38 3.16
N PRO A 39 -11.63 -12.54 2.16
CA PRO A 39 -12.32 -12.97 0.94
C PRO A 39 -11.52 -13.96 0.10
N TRP A 40 -10.22 -14.10 0.36
CA TRP A 40 -9.31 -14.99 -0.35
C TRP A 40 -9.17 -16.36 0.31
N ASN A 41 -9.92 -16.62 1.39
CA ASN A 41 -9.88 -17.86 2.16
C ASN A 41 -8.46 -18.23 2.63
N CYS A 42 -7.69 -17.24 3.05
CA CYS A 42 -6.36 -17.46 3.60
C CYS A 42 -6.47 -18.20 4.95
N THR A 43 -5.44 -18.95 5.32
CA THR A 43 -5.39 -19.75 6.55
C THR A 43 -4.27 -19.27 7.47
N PRO A 44 -4.48 -19.23 8.80
CA PRO A 44 -3.39 -18.97 9.75
C PRO A 44 -2.30 -20.03 9.62
N TYR A 45 -1.06 -19.66 9.88
CA TYR A 45 0.08 -20.58 9.77
C TYR A 45 1.14 -20.32 10.82
N THR A 46 1.90 -21.36 11.19
CA THR A 46 2.95 -21.24 12.20
C THR A 46 4.32 -21.12 11.51
N SER A 47 5.08 -20.09 11.88
CA SER A 47 6.43 -19.86 11.38
C SER A 47 7.31 -19.33 12.51
N GLY A 48 8.49 -19.91 12.70
CA GLY A 48 9.40 -19.47 13.77
C GLY A 48 8.86 -19.66 15.19
N GLY A 49 7.89 -20.55 15.39
CA GLY A 49 7.25 -20.79 16.69
C GLY A 49 6.08 -19.86 17.02
N GLU A 50 5.74 -18.91 16.14
CA GLU A 50 4.60 -18.01 16.29
C GLU A 50 3.49 -18.34 15.30
N THR A 51 2.24 -18.26 15.75
CA THR A 51 1.06 -18.37 14.88
C THR A 51 0.76 -17.02 14.24
N LEU A 52 0.94 -16.96 12.92
CA LEU A 52 0.67 -15.79 12.11
C LEU A 52 -0.78 -15.81 11.60
N SER A 53 -1.37 -14.63 11.47
CA SER A 53 -2.74 -14.46 10.96
C SER A 53 -2.85 -14.86 9.49
N ALA A 54 -4.05 -15.27 9.08
CA ALA A 54 -4.38 -15.68 7.71
C ALA A 54 -4.00 -14.61 6.66
N VAL A 55 -4.39 -13.37 6.94
CA VAL A 55 -4.00 -12.18 6.18
C VAL A 55 -3.37 -11.19 7.14
N GLN A 56 -2.23 -10.64 6.77
CA GLN A 56 -1.56 -9.61 7.56
C GLN A 56 -0.88 -8.57 6.67
N LYS A 57 -0.77 -7.34 7.17
CA LYS A 57 0.09 -6.33 6.54
C LYS A 57 1.55 -6.73 6.72
N SER A 58 2.27 -6.92 5.61
CA SER A 58 3.72 -7.18 5.64
C SER A 58 4.53 -5.89 5.59
N SER A 59 4.03 -4.86 4.90
CA SER A 59 4.63 -3.54 4.84
C SER A 59 3.60 -2.49 4.45
N GLU A 60 3.78 -1.27 4.93
CA GLU A 60 3.03 -0.11 4.44
C GLU A 60 3.91 1.15 4.40
N TYR A 61 3.66 2.01 3.41
CA TYR A 61 4.33 3.28 3.23
C TYR A 61 3.35 4.31 2.68
N TYR A 62 3.44 5.53 3.21
CA TYR A 62 2.67 6.68 2.78
C TYR A 62 3.64 7.83 2.54
N THR A 63 3.54 8.46 1.39
CA THR A 63 4.36 9.59 1.00
C THR A 63 3.48 10.72 0.52
N GLY A 64 3.90 11.95 0.82
CA GLY A 64 3.17 13.15 0.43
C GLY A 64 4.08 14.36 0.42
N LYS A 65 3.54 15.48 -0.05
CA LYS A 65 4.31 16.70 -0.28
C LYS A 65 3.58 17.90 0.29
N VAL A 66 4.29 18.68 1.10
CA VAL A 66 3.83 20.00 1.54
C VAL A 66 4.60 21.05 0.76
N VAL A 67 3.90 21.88 0.00
CA VAL A 67 4.45 22.99 -0.76
C VAL A 67 4.33 24.28 0.03
N TYR A 68 5.28 25.19 -0.19
CA TYR A 68 5.26 26.55 0.38
C TYR A 68 5.11 27.54 -0.77
N GLU A 69 4.07 28.37 -0.71
CA GLU A 69 3.75 29.34 -1.77
C GLU A 69 3.87 30.77 -1.25
N ASN A 70 4.44 31.66 -2.05
CA ASN A 70 4.47 33.08 -1.73
C ASN A 70 3.10 33.74 -1.99
N THR A 71 3.00 35.05 -1.73
CA THR A 71 1.78 35.83 -1.94
C THR A 71 1.33 35.93 -3.40
N GLU A 72 2.19 35.60 -4.36
CA GLU A 72 1.86 35.53 -5.79
C GLU A 72 1.42 34.13 -6.22
N GLY A 73 1.34 33.16 -5.31
CA GLY A 73 1.03 31.75 -5.61
C GLY A 73 2.19 30.98 -6.25
N LYS A 74 3.44 31.48 -6.17
CA LYS A 74 4.61 30.76 -6.66
C LYS A 74 5.17 29.86 -5.57
N GLN A 75 5.45 28.60 -5.91
CA GLN A 75 6.14 27.67 -5.03
C GLN A 75 7.57 28.19 -4.74
N VAL A 76 7.85 28.48 -3.47
CA VAL A 76 9.15 28.94 -2.96
C VAL A 76 9.93 27.85 -2.22
N GLY A 77 9.25 26.76 -1.83
CA GLY A 77 9.87 25.61 -1.18
C GLY A 77 8.92 24.42 -1.12
N TYR A 78 9.42 23.26 -0.73
CA TYR A 78 8.60 22.09 -0.44
C TYR A 78 9.29 21.15 0.54
N VAL A 79 8.50 20.29 1.15
CA VAL A 79 8.93 19.20 2.05
C VAL A 79 8.25 17.93 1.60
N THR A 80 9.02 16.85 1.51
CA THR A 80 8.47 15.51 1.29
C THR A 80 8.40 14.76 2.62
N ILE A 81 7.30 14.04 2.81
CA ILE A 81 7.03 13.25 4.01
C ILE A 81 6.98 11.79 3.59
N ARG A 82 7.57 10.92 4.40
CA ARG A 82 7.41 9.47 4.29
C ARG A 82 7.13 8.89 5.66
N ALA A 83 6.05 8.12 5.77
CA ALA A 83 5.62 7.47 6.99
C ALA A 83 5.43 5.97 6.79
N GLY A 84 5.66 5.20 7.85
CA GLY A 84 5.45 3.75 7.88
C GLY A 84 4.05 3.32 8.33
N THR A 85 3.15 4.27 8.62
CA THR A 85 1.72 4.03 8.93
C THR A 85 0.88 5.21 8.46
N SER A 86 -0.42 4.99 8.23
CA SER A 86 -1.33 6.05 7.80
C SER A 86 -1.52 7.13 8.87
N GLY A 87 -1.61 6.74 10.14
CA GLY A 87 -1.74 7.71 11.26
C GLY A 87 -0.48 8.54 11.47
N ALA A 88 0.71 7.96 11.28
CA ALA A 88 1.96 8.72 11.33
C ALA A 88 2.04 9.73 10.17
N PHE A 89 1.55 9.36 8.98
CA PHE A 89 1.49 10.27 7.84
C PHE A 89 0.62 11.50 8.15
N ASP A 90 -0.59 11.29 8.65
CA ASP A 90 -1.50 12.39 9.02
C ASP A 90 -0.89 13.34 10.05
N THR A 91 -0.26 12.74 11.07
CA THR A 91 0.42 13.50 12.13
C THR A 91 1.57 14.34 11.56
N LEU A 92 2.39 13.75 10.68
CA LEU A 92 3.52 14.44 10.07
C LEU A 92 3.06 15.57 9.12
N VAL A 93 2.07 15.33 8.27
CA VAL A 93 1.50 16.35 7.39
C VAL A 93 0.95 17.51 8.21
N SER A 94 0.13 17.23 9.23
CA SER A 94 -0.39 18.27 10.12
C SER A 94 0.72 19.03 10.86
N THR A 95 1.79 18.34 11.27
CA THR A 95 2.92 18.97 11.97
C THR A 95 3.69 19.92 11.05
N VAL A 96 3.95 19.52 9.81
CA VAL A 96 4.67 20.35 8.84
C VAL A 96 3.82 21.55 8.44
N LEU A 97 2.51 21.36 8.19
CA LEU A 97 1.59 22.46 7.86
C LEU A 97 1.49 23.51 8.98
N ALA A 98 1.52 23.09 10.25
CA ALA A 98 1.44 24.00 11.38
C ALA A 98 2.78 24.66 11.75
N ASN A 99 3.89 24.30 11.08
CA ASN A 99 5.22 24.77 11.46
C ASN A 99 5.52 26.18 10.90
N THR A 100 5.30 27.19 11.74
CA THR A 100 5.53 28.60 11.40
C THR A 100 6.99 28.96 11.18
N ALA A 101 7.93 28.24 11.80
CA ALA A 101 9.36 28.45 11.59
C ALA A 101 9.79 28.01 10.19
N MET A 102 9.26 26.89 9.71
CA MET A 102 9.48 26.42 8.33
C MET A 102 8.84 27.38 7.32
N ALA A 103 7.60 27.82 7.55
CA ALA A 103 6.92 28.80 6.70
C ALA A 103 7.73 30.11 6.57
N SER A 104 8.24 30.61 7.70
CA SER A 104 9.07 31.82 7.73
C SER A 104 10.41 31.64 7.02
N ALA A 105 11.07 30.49 7.21
CA ALA A 105 12.35 30.18 6.58
C ALA A 105 12.22 29.97 5.07
N MET A 106 11.11 29.36 4.61
CA MET A 106 10.82 29.15 3.19
C MET A 106 10.26 30.40 2.51
N GLY A 107 9.75 31.38 3.27
CA GLY A 107 9.16 32.62 2.75
C GLY A 107 7.78 32.43 2.12
N GLY A 108 6.98 31.47 2.62
CA GLY A 108 5.67 31.14 2.04
C GLY A 108 4.71 30.45 3.00
N THR A 109 3.45 30.29 2.55
CA THR A 109 2.39 29.59 3.28
C THR A 109 2.40 28.12 2.90
N ALA A 110 2.35 27.23 3.91
CA ALA A 110 2.34 25.79 3.69
C ALA A 110 0.96 25.30 3.21
N SER A 111 0.94 24.42 2.20
CA SER A 111 -0.23 23.72 1.70
C SER A 111 0.11 22.27 1.36
N HIS A 112 -0.80 21.33 1.63
CA HIS A 112 -0.59 19.91 1.32
C HIS A 112 -1.03 19.63 -0.11
N ASP A 113 -0.09 19.14 -0.92
CA ASP A 113 -0.32 18.76 -2.30
C ASP A 113 -0.71 17.27 -2.35
N SER A 114 -2.00 17.00 -2.16
CA SER A 114 -2.55 15.63 -2.15
C SER A 114 -2.53 14.94 -3.51
N SER A 115 -2.26 15.68 -4.60
CA SER A 115 -2.11 15.11 -5.94
C SER A 115 -0.81 14.31 -6.07
N GLU A 116 0.21 14.66 -5.28
CA GLU A 116 1.50 13.99 -5.19
C GLU A 116 1.52 12.88 -4.12
N ASP A 117 0.40 12.63 -3.43
CA ASP A 117 0.33 11.58 -2.43
C ASP A 117 0.42 10.19 -3.09
N SER A 118 1.35 9.39 -2.59
CA SER A 118 1.52 7.99 -2.98
C SER A 118 1.47 7.10 -1.75
N PHE A 119 0.84 5.95 -1.90
CA PHE A 119 0.64 5.00 -0.82
C PHE A 119 0.80 3.58 -1.35
N SER A 120 1.37 2.73 -0.50
CA SER A 120 1.64 1.34 -0.79
C SER A 120 1.36 0.52 0.45
N VAL A 121 0.49 -0.48 0.35
CA VAL A 121 0.26 -1.48 1.41
C VAL A 121 0.41 -2.86 0.81
N THR A 122 1.25 -3.68 1.42
CA THR A 122 1.42 -5.08 1.02
C THR A 122 0.77 -5.98 2.06
N LEU A 123 -0.15 -6.81 1.61
CA LEU A 123 -0.72 -7.91 2.37
C LEU A 123 0.01 -9.19 2.05
N LYS A 124 0.19 -10.04 3.05
CA LYS A 124 0.69 -11.40 2.92
C LYS A 124 -0.44 -12.35 3.26
N CYS A 125 -0.68 -13.31 2.37
CA CYS A 125 -1.68 -14.37 2.54
C CYS A 125 -0.99 -15.73 2.50
N HIS A 126 -1.50 -16.65 3.33
CA HIS A 126 -1.17 -18.06 3.31
C HIS A 126 -2.39 -18.86 2.86
N THR A 127 -2.22 -19.73 1.88
CA THR A 127 -3.28 -20.60 1.36
C THR A 127 -3.40 -21.88 2.16
N GLU A 128 -4.53 -22.58 2.05
CA GLU A 128 -4.70 -23.92 2.64
C GLU A 128 -3.67 -24.95 2.13
N THR A 129 -3.15 -24.78 0.91
CA THR A 129 -2.12 -25.66 0.33
C THR A 129 -0.71 -25.37 0.85
N GLY A 130 -0.53 -24.35 1.70
CA GLY A 130 0.77 -23.98 2.27
C GLY A 130 1.52 -22.90 1.49
N GLU A 131 0.94 -22.40 0.39
CA GLU A 131 1.56 -21.41 -0.47
C GLU A 131 1.43 -19.99 0.13
N LEU A 132 2.52 -19.22 0.07
CA LEU A 132 2.57 -17.83 0.53
C LEU A 132 2.71 -16.87 -0.64
N TYR A 133 1.78 -15.93 -0.75
CA TYR A 133 1.82 -14.88 -1.77
C TYR A 133 1.57 -13.50 -1.17
N ASN A 134 1.96 -12.47 -1.91
CA ASN A 134 1.76 -11.08 -1.52
C ASN A 134 0.78 -10.39 -2.46
N VAL A 135 -0.06 -9.53 -1.91
CA VAL A 135 -0.93 -8.62 -2.67
C VAL A 135 -0.58 -7.20 -2.26
N ALA A 136 0.02 -6.43 -3.16
CA ALA A 136 0.37 -5.04 -2.93
C ALA A 136 -0.64 -4.11 -3.58
N PHE A 137 -1.20 -3.22 -2.78
CA PHE A 137 -2.05 -2.11 -3.19
C PHE A 137 -1.20 -0.87 -3.31
N LYS A 138 -1.19 -0.26 -4.49
CA LYS A 138 -0.61 1.06 -4.73
C LYS A 138 -1.69 1.99 -5.26
N ARG A 139 -1.38 3.28 -5.31
CA ARG A 139 -2.33 4.30 -5.81
C ARG A 139 -2.93 3.97 -7.19
N ASP A 140 -2.14 3.43 -8.10
CA ASP A 140 -2.50 3.23 -9.51
C ASP A 140 -2.71 1.75 -9.91
N ARG A 141 -2.40 0.80 -9.03
CA ARG A 141 -2.40 -0.62 -9.36
C ARG A 141 -2.53 -1.53 -8.14
N VAL A 142 -2.95 -2.75 -8.39
CA VAL A 142 -2.83 -3.88 -7.46
C VAL A 142 -1.94 -4.92 -8.09
N SER A 143 -0.97 -5.46 -7.36
CA SER A 143 -0.06 -6.50 -7.86
C SER A 143 -0.03 -7.71 -6.94
N ILE A 144 0.00 -8.89 -7.53
CA ILE A 144 0.14 -10.17 -6.84
C ILE A 144 1.54 -10.70 -7.15
N SER A 145 2.24 -11.22 -6.15
CA SER A 145 3.58 -11.79 -6.35
C SER A 145 3.82 -13.01 -5.47
N SER A 146 4.82 -13.80 -5.87
CA SER A 146 5.26 -15.01 -5.15
C SER A 146 4.25 -16.16 -5.18
N PHE A 147 3.28 -16.13 -6.11
CA PHE A 147 2.32 -17.22 -6.28
C PHE A 147 2.79 -18.22 -7.34
N GLU A 148 2.37 -19.48 -7.24
CA GLU A 148 2.67 -20.58 -8.16
C GLU A 148 1.37 -21.07 -8.81
N SER A 149 0.33 -21.25 -8.00
CA SER A 149 -0.98 -21.72 -8.46
C SER A 149 -1.80 -20.64 -9.17
N ASP A 150 -2.29 -20.96 -10.37
CA ASP A 150 -3.19 -20.06 -11.13
C ASP A 150 -4.58 -19.92 -10.47
N SER A 151 -4.93 -20.82 -9.54
CA SER A 151 -6.15 -20.69 -8.73
C SER A 151 -6.09 -19.46 -7.81
N ILE A 152 -4.90 -19.05 -7.35
CA ILE A 152 -4.72 -17.85 -6.54
C ILE A 152 -5.00 -16.61 -7.40
N LEU A 153 -4.42 -16.55 -8.60
CA LEU A 153 -4.69 -15.44 -9.52
C LEU A 153 -6.19 -15.33 -9.83
N THR A 154 -6.84 -16.46 -10.14
CA THR A 154 -8.28 -16.51 -10.44
C THR A 154 -9.13 -16.04 -9.26
N ALA A 155 -8.77 -16.45 -8.02
CA ALA A 155 -9.48 -16.05 -6.82
C ALA A 155 -9.36 -14.54 -6.54
N ILE A 156 -8.15 -13.98 -6.69
CA ILE A 156 -7.92 -12.54 -6.52
C ILE A 156 -8.63 -11.75 -7.62
N GLU A 157 -8.60 -12.19 -8.87
CA GLU A 157 -9.32 -11.54 -9.97
C GLU A 157 -10.83 -11.53 -9.74
N THR A 158 -11.40 -12.69 -9.39
CA THR A 158 -12.83 -12.82 -9.10
C THR A 158 -13.24 -11.90 -7.96
N TRP A 159 -12.46 -11.84 -6.88
CA TRP A 159 -12.71 -10.90 -5.79
C TRP A 159 -12.57 -9.45 -6.25
N ALA A 160 -11.49 -9.12 -6.97
CA ALA A 160 -11.23 -7.74 -7.39
C ALA A 160 -12.32 -7.20 -8.31
N ASP A 161 -12.94 -8.05 -9.14
CA ASP A 161 -14.08 -7.69 -9.99
C ASP A 161 -15.35 -7.35 -9.19
N THR A 162 -15.44 -7.78 -7.93
CA THR A 162 -16.54 -7.39 -7.02
C THR A 162 -16.30 -6.05 -6.31
N VAL A 163 -15.09 -5.48 -6.40
CA VAL A 163 -14.72 -4.24 -5.72
C VAL A 163 -14.69 -3.09 -6.73
N PRO A 164 -15.70 -2.19 -6.73
CA PRO A 164 -15.82 -1.15 -7.77
C PRO A 164 -14.60 -0.22 -7.88
N ALA A 165 -13.88 0.00 -6.78
CA ALA A 165 -12.68 0.82 -6.75
C ALA A 165 -11.45 0.17 -7.42
N LEU A 166 -11.54 -1.11 -7.79
CA LEU A 166 -10.47 -1.88 -8.45
C LEU A 166 -10.75 -2.15 -9.94
N ALA A 167 -11.85 -1.61 -10.47
CA ALA A 167 -12.27 -1.77 -11.86
C ALA A 167 -11.42 -0.93 -12.85
#